data_AF-A0A8I2YXH9-F1
#
_entry.id   AF-A0A8I2YXH9-F1
#
_cell.length_a   1.000
_cell.length_b   1.000
_cell.length_c   1.000
_cell.angle_alpha   90.00
_cell.angle_beta   90.00
_cell.angle_gamma   90.00
#
_symmetry.space_group_name_H-M   'P 1'
#
loop_
_entity.id
_entity.type
_entity.pdbx_description
1 polymer ?
#
loop_
_entity_poly.entity_id
_entity_poly.type
_entity_poly.pdbx_seq_one_letter_code
_entity_poly.pdbx_strand_id
1 'polypeptide(L)'
;MRQCLPLSASAPAPLAPGLLGSSRDQISSGSSLRASQSRLGKADRLARSQLLNKYMPRLRGKCLYHFVQAEQLVPDHFPGCEYLQSEGNYAAFRRSFVFAKYEYCFCCGAPQDQRDNGECPAFHVNLVFGKCGYNHILFRTAFCIWQSPSLRTQMIRDLDIEVSIAHEEDFYKWAQEIKVMDGKYHNCAEAFLWFCGRLERRCPSFFL
;
A
#
# COMPACT_ATOMS: atom_id res chain seq x y z
N MET A 1 24.61 -1.37 29.26
CA MET A 1 23.21 -1.63 29.65
C MET A 1 22.73 -0.44 30.46
N ARG A 2 21.84 0.39 29.92
CA ARG A 2 21.28 1.56 30.62
C ARG A 2 19.81 1.27 30.90
N GLN A 3 19.47 1.14 32.18
CA GLN A 3 18.11 0.98 32.68
C GLN A 3 17.47 2.37 32.79
N CYS A 4 16.28 2.53 32.22
CA CYS A 4 15.45 3.72 32.40
C CYS A 4 14.38 3.43 33.47
N LEU A 5 14.33 4.29 34.49
CA LEU A 5 13.34 4.28 35.58
C LEU A 5 11.98 4.83 35.10
N PRO A 6 10.85 4.40 35.69
CA PRO A 6 9.54 4.96 35.41
C PRO A 6 9.26 6.24 36.24
N LEU A 7 8.70 7.26 35.59
CA LEU A 7 8.19 8.49 36.22
C LEU A 7 6.77 8.27 36.74
N SER A 8 6.57 8.58 38.02
CA SER A 8 5.29 8.59 38.74
C SER A 8 4.33 9.65 38.18
N ALA A 9 3.05 9.29 38.06
CA ALA A 9 1.96 10.23 37.79
C ALA A 9 1.29 10.65 39.10
N SER A 10 1.33 11.95 39.39
CA SER A 10 0.59 12.58 40.48
C SER A 10 -0.83 12.93 40.03
N ALA A 11 -1.80 12.62 40.89
CA ALA A 11 -3.19 13.04 40.77
C ALA A 11 -3.36 14.54 41.08
N PRO A 12 -4.43 15.16 40.56
CA PRO A 12 -5.06 16.27 41.27
C PRO A 12 -6.55 16.00 41.59
N ALA A 13 -6.93 16.55 42.74
CA ALA A 13 -8.23 16.48 43.39
C ALA A 13 -9.26 17.48 42.78
N PRO A 14 -10.55 17.41 43.17
CA PRO A 14 -11.68 17.98 42.44
C PRO A 14 -12.15 19.35 42.98
N LEU A 15 -12.78 20.18 42.15
CA LEU A 15 -13.66 21.27 42.59
C LEU A 15 -14.83 21.51 41.60
N ALA A 16 -16.03 21.16 42.07
CA ALA A 16 -17.33 21.86 42.12
C ALA A 16 -17.75 22.98 41.12
N PRO A 17 -19.09 23.23 41.02
CA PRO A 17 -19.79 23.63 39.78
C PRO A 17 -20.19 25.11 39.70
N GLY A 18 -20.60 25.51 38.50
CA GLY A 18 -21.55 26.59 38.27
C GLY A 18 -21.10 27.61 37.22
N LEU A 19 -21.87 27.74 36.14
CA LEU A 19 -22.55 28.99 35.75
C LEU A 19 -23.19 28.84 34.37
N LEU A 20 -24.48 29.22 34.33
CA LEU A 20 -25.28 29.43 33.14
C LEU A 20 -24.66 30.51 32.25
N GLY A 21 -24.60 30.24 30.95
CA GLY A 21 -24.24 31.21 29.94
C GLY A 21 -24.74 30.77 28.56
N SER A 22 -25.87 31.31 28.14
CA SER A 22 -26.31 31.29 26.75
C SER A 22 -25.22 31.85 25.85
N SER A 23 -24.77 31.08 24.86
CA SER A 23 -24.20 31.64 23.63
C SER A 23 -24.47 30.68 22.48
N ARG A 24 -25.39 31.17 21.65
CA ARG A 24 -25.74 30.68 20.34
C ARG A 24 -24.59 31.09 19.42
N ASP A 25 -23.62 30.21 19.19
CA ASP A 25 -22.66 30.27 18.09
C ASP A 25 -21.84 28.96 18.03
N GLN A 26 -21.36 28.63 16.83
CA GLN A 26 -20.52 27.47 16.47
C GLN A 26 -21.24 26.20 15.97
N ILE A 27 -21.83 26.32 14.77
CA ILE A 27 -21.85 25.22 13.79
C ILE A 27 -20.92 25.63 12.65
N SER A 28 -19.60 25.48 12.82
CA SER A 28 -18.60 25.68 11.74
C SER A 28 -17.38 24.73 11.83
N SER A 29 -17.40 23.77 12.77
CA SER A 29 -16.24 22.90 13.05
C SER A 29 -16.14 21.67 12.13
N GLY A 30 -17.23 21.28 11.47
CA GLY A 30 -17.28 20.06 10.65
C GLY A 30 -16.70 20.19 9.23
N SER A 31 -16.74 21.38 8.64
CA SER A 31 -16.20 21.63 7.29
C SER A 31 -14.67 21.72 7.30
N SER A 32 -14.09 22.30 8.36
CA SER A 32 -12.64 22.43 8.55
C SER A 32 -11.95 21.07 8.76
N LEU A 33 -12.54 20.19 9.58
CA LEU A 33 -12.01 18.84 9.85
C LEU A 33 -12.07 17.91 8.63
N ARG A 34 -13.14 18.00 7.82
CA ARG A 34 -13.23 17.21 6.57
C ARG A 34 -12.25 17.72 5.52
N ALA A 35 -12.07 19.04 5.42
CA ALA A 35 -11.10 19.63 4.50
C ALA A 35 -9.65 19.31 4.91
N SER A 36 -9.33 19.26 6.21
CA SER A 36 -8.01 18.85 6.68
C SER A 36 -7.74 17.36 6.47
N GLN A 37 -8.70 16.48 6.75
CA GLN A 37 -8.59 15.03 6.47
C GLN A 37 -8.41 14.76 4.97
N SER A 38 -9.17 15.44 4.11
CA SER A 38 -9.03 15.36 2.65
C SER A 38 -7.64 15.81 2.18
N ARG A 39 -7.08 16.88 2.75
CA ARG A 39 -5.72 17.37 2.43
C ARG A 39 -4.63 16.39 2.87
N LEU A 40 -4.73 15.83 4.07
CA LEU A 40 -3.79 14.81 4.57
C LEU A 40 -3.82 13.57 3.69
N GLY A 41 -5.01 13.07 3.36
CA GLY A 41 -5.17 11.94 2.44
C GLY A 41 -4.67 12.22 1.02
N LYS A 42 -4.61 13.49 0.59
CA LYS A 42 -3.98 13.84 -0.70
C LYS A 42 -2.45 13.82 -0.61
N ALA A 43 -1.88 14.42 0.44
CA ALA A 43 -0.43 14.42 0.65
C ALA A 43 0.14 13.00 0.78
N ASP A 44 -0.56 12.11 1.49
CA ASP A 44 -0.18 10.72 1.65
C ASP A 44 -0.22 9.94 0.33
N ARG A 45 -1.19 10.22 -0.54
CA ARG A 45 -1.24 9.65 -1.89
C ARG A 45 -0.11 10.16 -2.76
N LEU A 46 0.22 11.45 -2.68
CA LEU A 46 1.35 12.01 -3.42
C LEU A 46 2.67 11.36 -3.02
N ALA A 47 2.90 11.19 -1.72
CA ALA A 47 4.08 10.50 -1.22
C ALA A 47 4.15 9.05 -1.75
N ARG A 48 3.03 8.32 -1.77
CA ARG A 48 2.96 6.96 -2.34
C ARG A 48 3.18 6.96 -3.85
N SER A 49 2.58 7.89 -4.59
CA SER A 49 2.83 8.09 -6.03
C SER A 49 4.32 8.27 -6.33
N GLN A 50 5.02 9.08 -5.53
CA GLN A 50 6.46 9.29 -5.66
C GLN A 50 7.26 8.01 -5.40
N LEU A 51 6.87 7.21 -4.40
CA LEU A 51 7.48 5.90 -4.15
C LEU A 51 7.25 4.93 -5.31
N LEU A 52 6.04 4.91 -5.88
CA LEU A 52 5.77 4.09 -7.07
C LEU A 52 6.62 4.56 -8.27
N ASN A 53 6.78 5.87 -8.48
CA ASN A 53 7.66 6.44 -9.50
C ASN A 53 9.13 6.03 -9.31
N LYS A 54 9.56 5.84 -8.06
CA LYS A 54 10.91 5.37 -7.73
C LYS A 54 11.09 3.88 -8.03
N TYR A 55 10.18 3.03 -7.53
CA TYR A 55 10.39 1.58 -7.55
C TYR A 55 9.97 0.92 -8.87
N MET A 56 8.83 1.32 -9.44
CA MET A 56 8.24 0.63 -10.59
C MET A 56 9.17 0.58 -11.83
N PRO A 57 9.84 1.68 -12.23
CA PRO A 57 10.79 1.65 -13.35
C PRO A 57 11.93 0.64 -13.19
N ARG A 58 12.41 0.41 -11.96
CA ARG A 58 13.53 -0.49 -11.67
C ARG A 58 13.15 -1.97 -11.73
N LEU A 59 11.87 -2.26 -11.54
CA LEU A 59 11.31 -3.61 -11.58
C LEU A 59 10.77 -4.01 -12.95
N ARG A 60 10.73 -3.07 -13.90
CA ARG A 60 10.31 -3.36 -15.27
C ARG A 60 11.25 -4.38 -15.91
N GLY A 61 10.69 -5.51 -16.36
CA GLY A 61 11.46 -6.59 -16.98
C GLY A 61 12.32 -7.39 -15.98
N LYS A 62 11.98 -7.35 -14.69
CA LYS A 62 12.62 -8.16 -13.64
C LYS A 62 11.73 -9.31 -13.19
N CYS A 63 12.35 -10.42 -12.79
CA CYS A 63 11.62 -11.55 -12.23
C CYS A 63 11.12 -11.21 -10.82
N LEU A 64 9.80 -11.10 -10.66
CA LEU A 64 9.22 -10.70 -9.37
C LEU A 64 9.27 -11.77 -8.29
N TYR A 65 9.38 -13.03 -8.68
CA TYR A 65 9.58 -14.10 -7.71
C TYR A 65 10.93 -13.97 -7.02
N HIS A 66 12.02 -13.79 -7.79
CA HIS A 66 13.36 -13.56 -7.23
C HIS A 66 13.46 -12.25 -6.47
N PHE A 67 12.79 -11.20 -6.96
CA PHE A 67 12.69 -9.94 -6.23
C PHE A 67 12.09 -10.14 -4.83
N VAL A 68 11.06 -10.98 -4.67
CA VAL A 68 10.41 -11.19 -3.38
C VAL A 68 11.09 -12.26 -2.53
N GLN A 69 11.36 -13.44 -3.09
CA GLN A 69 11.86 -14.58 -2.32
C GLN A 69 13.37 -14.52 -2.07
N ALA A 70 14.14 -14.02 -3.04
CA ALA A 70 15.59 -13.93 -2.94
C ALA A 70 16.08 -12.50 -2.67
N GLU A 71 15.18 -11.51 -2.69
CA GLU A 71 15.53 -10.10 -2.57
C GLU A 71 16.58 -9.69 -3.63
N GLN A 72 16.37 -10.10 -4.90
CA GLN A 72 17.31 -9.90 -6.00
C GLN A 72 16.65 -9.36 -7.28
N LEU A 73 17.35 -8.50 -8.01
CA LEU A 73 16.90 -7.92 -9.27
C LEU A 73 17.48 -8.64 -10.50
N VAL A 74 16.98 -9.83 -10.79
CA VAL A 74 17.37 -10.60 -11.99
C VAL A 74 16.44 -10.30 -13.18
N PRO A 75 16.93 -10.42 -14.43
CA PRO A 75 16.09 -10.30 -15.62
C PRO A 75 14.90 -11.29 -15.56
N ASP A 76 13.75 -10.84 -16.08
CA ASP A 76 12.59 -11.69 -16.24
C ASP A 76 12.87 -12.79 -17.28
N HIS A 77 12.32 -14.00 -17.06
CA HIS A 77 12.53 -15.17 -17.92
C HIS A 77 13.99 -15.61 -18.14
N PHE A 78 14.89 -15.42 -17.17
CA PHE A 78 16.25 -15.95 -17.28
C PHE A 78 16.25 -17.51 -17.33
N PRO A 79 17.14 -18.14 -18.12
CA PRO A 79 17.27 -19.60 -18.17
C PRO A 79 17.54 -20.18 -16.77
N GLY A 80 16.71 -21.10 -16.30
CA GLY A 80 16.82 -21.68 -14.95
C GLY A 80 15.88 -21.05 -13.91
N CYS A 81 14.97 -20.15 -14.29
CA CYS A 81 13.90 -19.70 -13.40
C CYS A 81 12.85 -20.82 -13.21
N GLU A 82 13.10 -21.75 -12.28
CA GLU A 82 12.21 -22.88 -11.94
C GLU A 82 10.81 -22.41 -11.51
N TYR A 83 10.72 -21.19 -10.99
CA TYR A 83 9.50 -20.60 -10.43
C TYR A 83 8.46 -20.13 -11.46
N LEU A 84 8.81 -20.11 -12.75
CA LEU A 84 7.82 -19.91 -13.82
C LEU A 84 6.79 -21.05 -13.88
N GLN A 85 7.13 -22.23 -13.35
CA GLN A 85 6.30 -23.43 -13.49
C GLN A 85 5.23 -23.57 -12.41
N SER A 86 5.25 -22.76 -11.33
CA SER A 86 4.30 -22.84 -10.22
C SER A 86 3.53 -21.53 -9.99
N GLU A 87 3.03 -20.89 -11.06
CA GLU A 87 2.14 -19.72 -10.91
C GLU A 87 0.85 -20.04 -10.13
N GLY A 88 0.56 -21.32 -9.86
CA GLY A 88 -0.56 -21.76 -9.02
C GLY A 88 -1.86 -21.10 -9.48
N ASN A 89 -2.60 -20.52 -8.52
CA ASN A 89 -3.86 -19.82 -8.78
C ASN A 89 -3.68 -18.33 -9.16
N TYR A 90 -2.49 -17.88 -9.58
CA TYR A 90 -2.22 -16.47 -9.88
C TYR A 90 -3.17 -15.87 -10.92
N ALA A 91 -3.55 -16.65 -11.95
CA ALA A 91 -4.53 -16.20 -12.94
C ALA A 91 -5.91 -15.94 -12.31
N ALA A 92 -6.33 -16.78 -11.35
CA ALA A 92 -7.58 -16.59 -10.60
C ALA A 92 -7.47 -15.38 -9.65
N PHE A 93 -6.36 -15.28 -8.90
CA PHE A 93 -6.05 -14.12 -8.07
C PHE A 93 -6.14 -12.82 -8.86
N ARG A 94 -5.50 -12.73 -10.03
CA ARG A 94 -5.57 -11.52 -10.85
C ARG A 94 -6.98 -11.21 -11.35
N ARG A 95 -7.72 -12.23 -11.78
CA ARG A 95 -9.10 -12.06 -12.26
C ARG A 95 -10.08 -11.65 -11.16
N SER A 96 -9.74 -11.85 -9.88
CA SER A 96 -10.59 -11.44 -8.78
C SER A 96 -10.60 -9.93 -8.56
N PHE A 97 -9.63 -9.17 -9.08
CA PHE A 97 -9.60 -7.71 -8.93
C PHE A 97 -10.61 -7.03 -9.84
N VAL A 98 -11.59 -6.36 -9.22
CA VAL A 98 -12.57 -5.52 -9.91
C VAL A 98 -12.38 -4.07 -9.44
N PHE A 99 -11.72 -3.27 -10.26
CA PHE A 99 -11.56 -1.84 -10.00
C PHE A 99 -12.70 -1.05 -10.65
N ALA A 100 -13.06 0.08 -10.06
CA ALA A 100 -13.91 1.04 -10.77
C ALA A 100 -13.22 1.49 -12.06
N LYS A 101 -14.01 1.76 -13.09
CA LYS A 101 -13.50 2.13 -14.41
C LYS A 101 -12.59 3.36 -14.30
N TYR A 102 -11.38 3.25 -14.85
CA TYR A 102 -10.35 4.29 -14.88
C TYR A 102 -9.76 4.70 -13.52
N GLU A 103 -10.04 3.97 -12.44
CA GLU A 103 -9.43 4.24 -11.12
C GLU A 103 -8.05 3.58 -10.98
N TYR A 104 -7.87 2.43 -11.62
CA TYR A 104 -6.61 1.69 -11.63
C TYR A 104 -6.36 1.06 -13.00
N CYS A 105 -5.08 0.87 -13.32
CA CYS A 105 -4.67 0.14 -14.50
C CYS A 105 -4.88 -1.36 -14.31
N PHE A 106 -5.78 -1.99 -15.08
CA PHE A 106 -6.01 -3.44 -15.02
C PHE A 106 -4.79 -4.30 -15.38
N CYS A 107 -3.77 -3.72 -16.01
CA CYS A 107 -2.51 -4.42 -16.27
C CYS A 107 -1.63 -4.47 -15.02
N CYS A 108 -1.30 -3.31 -14.44
CA CYS A 108 -0.30 -3.22 -13.37
C CYS A 108 -0.83 -2.92 -11.98
N GLY A 109 -2.11 -2.57 -11.86
CA GLY A 109 -2.75 -2.13 -10.63
C GLY A 109 -2.33 -0.73 -10.21
N ALA A 110 -1.55 0.00 -10.99
CA ALA A 110 -1.18 1.37 -10.64
C ALA A 110 -2.43 2.27 -10.67
N PRO A 111 -2.55 3.23 -9.74
CA PRO A 111 -3.64 4.20 -9.75
C PRO A 111 -3.67 4.98 -11.08
N GLN A 112 -4.88 5.15 -11.61
CA GLN A 112 -5.19 5.97 -12.76
C GLN A 112 -6.06 7.12 -12.28
N ASP A 113 -5.73 8.33 -12.69
CA ASP A 113 -6.43 9.52 -12.25
C ASP A 113 -7.10 10.21 -13.43
N GLN A 114 -8.43 10.23 -13.43
CA GLN A 114 -9.24 11.01 -14.38
C GLN A 114 -10.35 11.82 -13.70
N ARG A 115 -10.50 11.75 -12.37
CA ARG A 115 -11.64 12.33 -11.64
C ARG A 115 -11.21 12.85 -10.27
N ASP A 116 -10.44 13.93 -10.29
CA ASP A 116 -10.22 14.86 -9.16
C ASP A 116 -9.17 14.48 -8.09
N ASN A 117 -8.44 13.37 -8.23
CA ASN A 117 -7.37 13.03 -7.28
C ASN A 117 -6.01 13.64 -7.66
N GLY A 118 -5.86 14.04 -8.94
CA GLY A 118 -4.77 14.83 -9.51
C GLY A 118 -3.49 14.07 -9.88
N GLU A 119 -3.36 12.78 -9.60
CA GLU A 119 -2.04 12.13 -9.56
C GLU A 119 -2.04 10.68 -10.05
N CYS A 120 -1.81 10.53 -11.35
CA CYS A 120 -1.31 9.30 -11.97
C CYS A 120 0.22 9.27 -11.80
N PRO A 121 0.83 8.16 -11.32
CA PRO A 121 2.28 8.06 -11.25
C PRO A 121 2.92 8.36 -12.61
N ALA A 122 3.94 9.22 -12.64
CA ALA A 122 4.65 9.67 -13.84
C ALA A 122 5.09 8.52 -14.76
N PHE A 123 5.47 7.38 -14.19
CA PHE A 123 5.84 6.19 -14.97
C PHE A 123 4.68 5.63 -15.81
N HIS A 124 3.44 5.99 -15.48
CA HIS A 124 2.20 5.52 -16.07
C HIS A 124 1.45 6.59 -16.88
N VAL A 125 1.77 7.88 -16.72
CA VAL A 125 1.07 9.03 -17.36
C VAL A 125 1.02 8.93 -18.88
N ASN A 126 2.06 8.40 -19.54
CA ASN A 126 2.12 8.34 -21.01
C ASN A 126 1.59 7.01 -21.60
N LEU A 127 0.97 6.15 -20.80
CA LEU A 127 0.52 4.81 -21.24
C LEU A 127 -0.95 4.76 -21.68
N VAL A 128 -1.58 5.92 -21.88
CA VAL A 128 -3.05 6.07 -22.06
C VAL A 128 -3.60 5.35 -23.31
N PHE A 129 -2.76 4.87 -24.23
CA PHE A 129 -3.20 4.22 -25.47
C PHE A 129 -2.44 2.93 -25.85
N GLY A 130 -1.82 2.23 -24.90
CA GLY A 130 -1.07 0.98 -25.17
C GLY A 130 -1.16 -0.07 -24.07
N LYS A 131 -0.59 -1.27 -24.33
CA LYS A 131 -0.39 -2.28 -23.28
C LYS A 131 0.58 -1.70 -22.23
N CYS A 132 0.16 -1.64 -20.97
CA CYS A 132 1.00 -1.13 -19.90
C CYS A 132 2.29 -1.98 -19.76
N GLY A 133 3.45 -1.37 -20.04
CA GLY A 133 4.74 -2.05 -20.05
C GLY A 133 5.27 -2.47 -18.67
N TYR A 134 4.53 -2.14 -17.61
CA TYR A 134 4.81 -2.54 -16.24
C TYR A 134 4.16 -3.88 -15.87
N ASN A 135 3.41 -4.50 -16.80
CA ASN A 135 2.77 -5.79 -16.61
C ASN A 135 2.10 -5.89 -15.23
N HIS A 136 2.06 -7.06 -14.59
CA HIS A 136 1.31 -7.23 -13.35
C HIS A 136 2.16 -6.99 -12.10
N ILE A 137 3.06 -5.99 -12.11
CA ILE A 137 4.09 -5.87 -11.07
C ILE A 137 3.50 -5.87 -9.66
N LEU A 138 2.54 -4.97 -9.38
CA LEU A 138 1.95 -4.86 -8.03
C LEU A 138 1.25 -6.16 -7.62
N PHE A 139 0.48 -6.77 -8.52
CA PHE A 139 -0.22 -8.01 -8.26
C PHE A 139 0.74 -9.18 -7.99
N ARG A 140 1.75 -9.38 -8.84
CA ARG A 140 2.71 -10.48 -8.68
C ARG A 140 3.52 -10.31 -7.41
N THR A 141 3.96 -9.10 -7.08
CA THR A 141 4.69 -8.85 -5.82
C THR A 141 3.83 -9.22 -4.61
N ALA A 142 2.58 -8.74 -4.54
CA ALA A 142 1.68 -9.07 -3.44
C ALA A 142 1.41 -10.59 -3.34
N PHE A 143 1.21 -11.26 -4.48
CA PHE A 143 1.02 -12.70 -4.52
C PHE A 143 2.26 -13.48 -4.06
N CYS A 144 3.46 -13.08 -4.48
CA CYS A 144 4.69 -13.71 -4.02
C CYS A 144 4.93 -13.49 -2.52
N ILE A 145 4.60 -12.32 -1.97
CA ILE A 145 4.66 -12.07 -0.52
C ILE A 145 3.71 -13.02 0.21
N TRP A 146 2.50 -13.17 -0.31
CA TRP A 146 1.49 -14.06 0.27
C TRP A 146 1.92 -15.53 0.29
N GLN A 147 2.56 -16.00 -0.78
CA GLN A 147 3.09 -17.36 -0.87
C GLN A 147 4.24 -17.65 0.09
N SER A 148 4.89 -16.61 0.63
CA SER A 148 5.98 -16.75 1.59
C SER A 148 5.44 -16.62 3.02
N PRO A 149 5.35 -17.71 3.81
CA PRO A 149 4.73 -17.65 5.13
C PRO A 149 5.40 -16.62 6.06
N SER A 150 6.73 -16.51 6.01
CA SER A 150 7.49 -15.58 6.84
C SER A 150 7.26 -14.12 6.45
N LEU A 151 7.23 -13.80 5.15
CA LEU A 151 6.95 -12.44 4.68
C LEU A 151 5.48 -12.08 4.89
N ARG A 152 4.55 -13.01 4.66
CA ARG A 152 3.13 -12.83 4.93
C ARG A 152 2.88 -12.46 6.39
N THR A 153 3.41 -13.22 7.34
CA THR A 153 3.26 -12.92 8.77
C THR A 153 3.84 -11.55 9.14
N GLN A 154 4.99 -11.18 8.57
CA GLN A 154 5.57 -9.86 8.79
C GLN A 154 4.67 -8.74 8.22
N MET A 155 4.17 -8.90 6.99
CA MET A 155 3.30 -7.93 6.34
C MET A 155 2.00 -7.73 7.13
N ILE A 156 1.35 -8.80 7.57
CA ILE A 156 0.12 -8.74 8.38
C ILE A 156 0.33 -7.90 9.63
N ARG A 157 1.43 -8.15 10.35
CA ARG A 157 1.77 -7.39 11.56
C ARG A 157 2.10 -5.94 11.26
N ASP A 158 2.95 -5.68 10.27
CA ASP A 158 3.47 -4.34 10.00
C ASP A 158 2.42 -3.41 9.37
N LEU A 159 1.46 -3.96 8.63
CA LEU A 159 0.35 -3.22 8.02
C LEU A 159 -0.93 -3.23 8.88
N ASP A 160 -0.87 -3.81 10.08
CA ASP A 160 -2.00 -3.94 11.00
C ASP A 160 -3.24 -4.54 10.31
N ILE A 161 -3.02 -5.65 9.60
CA ILE A 161 -4.06 -6.34 8.86
C ILE A 161 -4.76 -7.30 9.82
N GLU A 162 -6.08 -7.24 9.90
CA GLU A 162 -6.85 -8.15 10.75
C GLU A 162 -6.54 -9.61 10.40
N VAL A 163 -6.26 -10.41 11.43
CA VAL A 163 -5.69 -11.77 11.34
C VAL A 163 -6.63 -12.80 10.69
N SER A 164 -7.85 -12.40 10.28
CA SER A 164 -8.81 -13.28 9.62
C SER A 164 -8.35 -13.77 8.24
N ILE A 165 -7.27 -13.21 7.68
CA ILE A 165 -6.67 -13.65 6.43
C ILE A 165 -5.73 -14.85 6.67
N ALA A 166 -6.25 -15.96 7.16
CA ALA A 166 -5.48 -17.19 7.30
C ALA A 166 -5.53 -18.06 6.02
N HIS A 167 -6.60 -17.92 5.23
CA HIS A 167 -6.87 -18.72 4.04
C HIS A 167 -6.64 -17.96 2.73
N GLU A 168 -6.41 -18.70 1.64
CA GLU A 168 -6.18 -18.14 0.30
C GLU A 168 -7.36 -17.29 -0.19
N GLU A 169 -8.60 -17.71 0.09
CA GLU A 169 -9.81 -16.97 -0.29
C GLU A 169 -9.93 -15.62 0.42
N ASP A 170 -9.51 -15.55 1.69
CA ASP A 170 -9.56 -14.31 2.47
C ASP A 170 -8.49 -13.33 1.98
N PHE A 171 -7.35 -13.82 1.50
CA PHE A 171 -6.35 -12.97 0.85
C PHE A 171 -6.89 -12.34 -0.43
N TYR A 172 -7.65 -13.08 -1.22
CA TYR A 172 -8.26 -12.54 -2.44
C TYR A 172 -9.25 -11.45 -2.11
N LYS A 173 -10.07 -11.62 -1.06
CA LYS A 173 -11.01 -10.59 -0.58
C LYS A 173 -10.25 -9.37 -0.07
N TRP A 174 -9.28 -9.56 0.81
CA TRP A 174 -8.45 -8.47 1.34
C TRP A 174 -7.77 -7.70 0.21
N ALA A 175 -7.15 -8.39 -0.75
CA ALA A 175 -6.43 -7.72 -1.83
C ALA A 175 -7.35 -6.83 -2.68
N GLN A 176 -8.63 -7.21 -2.81
CA GLN A 176 -9.66 -6.43 -3.51
C GLN A 176 -10.22 -5.26 -2.71
N GLU A 177 -10.06 -5.24 -1.38
CA GLU A 177 -10.59 -4.16 -0.56
C GLU A 177 -9.96 -2.83 -0.95
N ILE A 178 -10.79 -1.97 -1.53
CA ILE A 178 -10.49 -0.55 -1.70
C ILE A 178 -11.05 0.13 -0.46
N LYS A 179 -10.22 0.34 0.56
CA LYS A 179 -10.62 1.23 1.66
C LYS A 179 -10.69 2.64 1.08
N VAL A 180 -11.90 3.08 0.73
CA VAL A 180 -12.20 4.41 0.14
C VAL A 180 -11.78 5.57 1.08
N MET A 181 -11.42 5.26 2.33
CA MET A 181 -11.01 6.20 3.36
C MET A 181 -9.48 6.28 3.49
N ASP A 182 -8.97 7.52 3.51
CA ASP A 182 -7.64 7.98 3.94
C ASP A 182 -6.40 7.47 3.19
N GLY A 183 -6.01 8.19 2.13
CA GLY A 183 -4.61 8.32 1.71
C GLY A 183 -3.89 7.10 1.11
N LYS A 184 -4.51 5.92 1.17
CA LYS A 184 -3.94 4.64 0.73
C LYS A 184 -4.42 4.26 -0.67
N TYR A 185 -3.66 3.39 -1.32
CA TYR A 185 -4.08 2.66 -2.52
C TYR A 185 -4.72 1.32 -2.16
N HIS A 186 -5.17 0.56 -3.17
CA HIS A 186 -5.56 -0.83 -2.97
C HIS A 186 -4.44 -1.65 -2.32
N ASN A 187 -4.84 -2.70 -1.63
CA ASN A 187 -3.97 -3.45 -0.73
C ASN A 187 -2.76 -4.11 -1.41
N CYS A 188 -2.82 -4.44 -2.72
CA CYS A 188 -1.62 -4.92 -3.41
C CYS A 188 -0.58 -3.82 -3.66
N ALA A 189 -1.02 -2.59 -3.92
CA ALA A 189 -0.09 -1.46 -4.02
C ALA A 189 0.54 -1.15 -2.65
N GLU A 190 -0.23 -1.23 -1.57
CA GLU A 190 0.31 -1.05 -0.21
C GLU A 190 1.30 -2.17 0.17
N ALA A 191 0.99 -3.43 -0.15
CA ALA A 191 1.91 -4.57 0.05
C ALA A 191 3.23 -4.38 -0.72
N PHE A 192 3.13 -3.95 -1.98
CA PHE A 192 4.29 -3.64 -2.81
C PHE A 192 5.15 -2.54 -2.19
N LEU A 193 4.53 -1.42 -1.78
CA LEU A 193 5.22 -0.28 -1.19
C LEU A 193 5.88 -0.65 0.15
N TRP A 194 5.19 -1.43 0.98
CA TRP A 194 5.74 -1.98 2.23
C TRP A 194 7.01 -2.81 1.95
N PHE A 195 6.94 -3.74 1.01
CA PHE A 195 8.06 -4.63 0.69
C PHE A 195 9.26 -3.86 0.14
N CYS A 196 9.04 -2.94 -0.81
CA CYS A 196 10.10 -2.10 -1.34
C CYS A 196 10.73 -1.21 -0.25
N GLY A 197 9.91 -0.59 0.61
CA GLY A 197 10.41 0.22 1.73
C GLY A 197 11.20 -0.60 2.75
N ARG A 198 10.80 -1.85 2.99
CA ARG A 198 11.56 -2.79 3.85
C ARG A 198 12.92 -3.13 3.24
N LEU A 199 12.97 -3.43 1.94
CA LEU A 199 14.22 -3.72 1.25
C LEU A 199 15.16 -2.52 1.25
N GLU A 200 14.64 -1.34 0.94
CA GLU A 200 15.43 -0.11 0.91
C GLU A 200 16.01 0.24 2.29
N ARG A 201 15.26 0.05 3.37
CA ARG A 201 15.81 0.25 4.73
C ARG A 201 16.96 -0.69 5.06
N ARG A 202 16.97 -1.90 4.50
CA ARG A 202 18.04 -2.90 4.69
C ARG A 202 19.20 -2.67 3.73
N CYS A 203 18.92 -2.21 2.51
CA CYS A 203 19.88 -1.95 1.45
C CYS A 203 19.48 -0.65 0.72
N PRO A 204 19.96 0.52 1.16
CA PRO A 204 19.56 1.82 0.59
C PRO A 204 19.85 1.98 -0.90
N SER A 205 20.79 1.21 -1.43
CA SER A 205 21.17 1.22 -2.84
C SER A 205 20.38 0.24 -3.71
N PHE A 206 19.41 -0.50 -3.17
CA PHE A 206 18.74 -1.58 -3.89
C PHE A 206 18.05 -1.12 -5.18
N PHE A 207 17.50 0.10 -5.19
CA PHE A 207 16.77 0.68 -6.32
C PHE A 207 17.53 1.80 -7.04
N LEU A 208 18.83 2.00 -6.76
CA LEU A 208 19.67 3.02 -7.39
C LEU A 208 20.12 2.61 -8.79
#